data_AF-A0A392MJQ2-F1
#
_entry.id   AF-A0A392MJQ2-F1
#
_cell.length_a   1.000
_cell.length_b   1.000
_cell.length_c   1.000
_cell.angle_alpha   90.00
_cell.angle_beta   90.00
_cell.angle_gamma   90.00
#
_symmetry.space_group_name_H-M   'P 1'
#
loop_
_entity.id
_entity.type
_entity.pdbx_description
1 polymer ?
#
loop_
_entity_poly.entity_id
_entity_poly.type
_entity_poly.pdbx_seq_one_letter_code
_entity_poly.pdbx_strand_id
1 'polypeptide(L)'
;MHTNNWAVLVCTSRFWFNYRHMANTLSLYRTVKRLGIPDERIILMLADDMACNARNKYPAQVFNNENHKLNLYGDNVEVDYRGYEVNVENFMRVLTGRHETAVPRSKRLLSDEGSHILLYMTGHGGDEFLKFQDSEELQSHDLADVVKQMKEKH
;
A
#
# COMPACT_ATOMS: atom_id res chain seq x y z
N MET A 1 17.20 8.05 18.07
CA MET A 1 16.34 8.16 16.87
C MET A 1 16.22 6.77 16.28
N HIS A 2 15.00 6.22 16.17
CA HIS A 2 14.77 4.97 15.45
C HIS A 2 14.90 5.27 13.95
N THR A 3 16.02 4.90 13.34
CA THR A 3 16.38 5.27 11.95
C THR A 3 16.01 4.21 10.91
N ASN A 4 15.42 3.08 11.31
CA ASN A 4 15.06 1.97 10.43
C ASN A 4 13.55 1.73 10.37
N ASN A 5 12.80 2.74 9.94
CA ASN A 5 11.35 2.64 9.79
C ASN A 5 10.98 2.34 8.33
N TRP A 6 10.04 1.43 8.15
CA TRP A 6 9.46 1.02 6.87
C TRP A 6 7.95 1.24 6.90
N ALA A 7 7.34 1.46 5.73
CA ALA A 7 5.90 1.49 5.58
C ALA A 7 5.45 0.59 4.43
N VAL A 8 4.39 -0.19 4.65
CA VAL A 8 3.69 -0.95 3.61
C VAL A 8 2.26 -0.41 3.57
N LEU A 9 1.90 0.28 2.49
CA LEU A 9 0.67 1.05 2.36
C LEU A 9 -0.17 0.48 1.21
N VAL A 10 -1.34 -0.09 1.52
CA VAL A 10 -2.12 -0.88 0.57
C VAL A 10 -3.54 -0.32 0.42
N CYS A 11 -3.89 0.15 -0.77
CA CYS A 11 -5.28 0.33 -1.20
C CYS A 11 -5.72 -0.90 -1.98
N THR A 12 -6.60 -1.72 -1.39
CA THR A 12 -7.01 -3.01 -1.98
C THR A 12 -8.22 -2.89 -2.90
N SER A 13 -8.91 -1.75 -2.91
CA SER A 13 -10.16 -1.55 -3.64
C SER A 13 -10.00 -0.89 -4.99
N ARG A 14 -10.92 -1.23 -5.90
CA ARG A 14 -11.02 -0.66 -7.25
C ARG A 14 -12.33 0.10 -7.45
N PHE A 15 -12.44 0.77 -8.59
CA PHE A 15 -13.59 1.55 -9.04
C PHE A 15 -13.81 2.87 -8.30
N TRP A 16 -14.40 3.81 -9.03
CA TRP A 16 -14.58 5.20 -8.60
C TRP A 16 -15.34 5.36 -7.27
N PHE A 17 -16.34 4.52 -7.00
CA PHE A 17 -17.10 4.60 -5.74
C PHE A 17 -16.25 4.26 -4.49
N ASN A 18 -15.06 3.68 -4.69
CA ASN A 18 -14.08 3.39 -3.63
C ASN A 18 -12.93 4.40 -3.58
N TYR A 19 -13.07 5.56 -4.22
CA TYR A 19 -12.07 6.64 -4.25
C TYR A 19 -11.43 6.94 -2.88
N ARG A 20 -12.23 6.89 -1.81
CA ARG A 20 -11.78 7.13 -0.43
C ARG A 20 -10.62 6.22 0.00
N HIS A 21 -10.56 4.97 -0.45
CA HIS A 21 -9.51 4.04 -0.05
C HIS A 21 -8.16 4.48 -0.63
N MET A 22 -8.12 4.91 -1.91
CA MET A 22 -6.91 5.49 -2.49
C MET A 22 -6.54 6.81 -1.80
N ALA A 23 -7.50 7.70 -1.57
CA ALA A 23 -7.24 8.98 -0.91
C ALA A 23 -6.67 8.78 0.50
N ASN A 24 -7.14 7.78 1.25
CA ASN A 24 -6.61 7.41 2.55
C ASN A 24 -5.15 6.93 2.46
N THR A 25 -4.85 6.00 1.54
CA THR A 25 -3.49 5.47 1.35
C THR A 25 -2.52 6.57 0.94
N LEU A 26 -2.89 7.44 -0.01
CA LEU A 26 -2.05 8.58 -0.41
C LEU A 26 -1.88 9.61 0.72
N SER A 27 -2.90 9.80 1.57
CA SER A 27 -2.77 10.65 2.76
C SER A 27 -1.72 10.11 3.73
N LEU A 28 -1.70 8.80 3.94
CA LEU A 28 -0.71 8.15 4.79
C LEU A 28 0.68 8.19 4.16
N TYR A 29 0.79 7.91 2.86
CA TYR A 29 2.04 8.00 2.09
C TYR A 29 2.71 9.37 2.26
N ARG A 30 1.95 10.46 2.06
CA ARG A 30 2.46 11.82 2.28
C ARG A 30 2.86 12.07 3.72
N THR A 31 2.11 11.50 4.67
CA THR A 31 2.39 11.67 6.11
C THR A 31 3.70 10.99 6.49
N VAL A 32 3.90 9.72 6.10
CA VAL A 32 5.14 8.99 6.42
C VAL A 32 6.37 9.62 5.74
N LYS A 33 6.23 10.11 4.50
CA LYS A 33 7.29 10.87 3.82
C LYS A 33 7.64 12.15 4.54
N ARG A 34 6.62 12.94 4.93
CA ARG A 34 6.83 14.18 5.69
C ARG A 34 7.49 13.93 7.05
N LEU A 35 7.25 12.77 7.65
CA LEU A 35 7.87 12.34 8.91
C LEU A 35 9.26 11.71 8.72
N GLY A 36 9.77 11.64 7.49
CA GLY A 36 11.16 11.27 7.20
C GLY A 36 11.38 9.83 6.75
N ILE A 37 10.34 9.05 6.44
CA ILE A 37 10.52 7.74 5.78
C ILE A 37 10.76 7.99 4.28
N PRO A 38 11.92 7.62 3.72
CA PRO A 38 12.22 7.81 2.29
C PRO A 38 11.45 6.80 1.42
N ASP A 39 11.27 7.11 0.13
CA ASP A 39 10.52 6.26 -0.81
C ASP A 39 11.07 4.83 -0.91
N GLU A 40 12.40 4.67 -0.86
CA GLU A 40 13.06 3.35 -0.84
C GLU A 40 12.64 2.47 0.35
N ARG A 41 11.93 3.01 1.34
CA ARG A 41 11.40 2.30 2.51
C ARG A 41 9.88 2.35 2.63
N ILE A 42 9.20 2.78 1.57
CA ILE A 42 7.75 2.78 1.49
C ILE A 42 7.35 1.89 0.32
N ILE A 43 6.65 0.80 0.61
CA ILE A 43 5.99 -0.01 -0.42
C ILE A 43 4.56 0.52 -0.58
N LEU A 44 4.26 1.13 -1.72
CA LEU A 44 2.94 1.65 -2.04
C LEU A 44 2.22 0.76 -3.07
N MET A 45 1.07 0.23 -2.68
CA MET A 45 0.23 -0.62 -3.52
C MET A 45 -1.14 0.06 -3.77
N LEU A 46 -1.45 0.38 -5.03
CA LEU A 46 -2.72 0.99 -5.43
C LEU A 46 -3.45 0.11 -6.46
N ALA A 47 -4.56 -0.50 -6.05
CA ALA A 47 -5.32 -1.44 -6.88
C ALA A 47 -6.03 -0.80 -8.10
N ASP A 48 -6.12 0.53 -8.16
CA ASP A 48 -6.69 1.28 -9.28
C ASP A 48 -5.94 2.61 -9.41
N ASP A 49 -6.28 3.45 -10.39
CA ASP A 49 -5.77 4.81 -10.52
C ASP A 49 -6.93 5.82 -10.59
N MET A 50 -7.24 6.45 -9.45
CA MET A 50 -8.30 7.46 -9.38
C MET A 50 -7.87 8.79 -10.00
N ALA A 51 -6.57 9.07 -10.08
CA ALA A 51 -6.05 10.29 -10.68
C ALA A 51 -6.27 10.28 -12.21
N CYS A 52 -6.21 9.09 -12.83
CA CYS A 52 -6.45 8.88 -14.26
C CYS A 52 -7.88 8.41 -14.60
N ASN A 53 -8.79 8.31 -13.62
CA ASN A 53 -10.14 7.83 -13.87
C ASN A 53 -10.97 8.84 -14.69
N ALA A 54 -11.70 8.38 -15.70
CA ALA A 54 -12.55 9.25 -16.54
C ALA A 54 -13.66 9.99 -15.79
N ARG A 55 -14.05 9.53 -14.59
CA ARG A 55 -15.01 10.22 -13.71
C ARG A 55 -14.37 11.35 -12.90
N ASN A 56 -13.06 11.43 -12.86
CA ASN A 56 -12.34 12.46 -12.12
C ASN A 56 -12.42 13.79 -12.85
N LYS A 57 -13.06 14.78 -12.23
CA LYS A 57 -13.15 16.15 -12.76
C LYS A 57 -11.83 16.92 -12.68
N TYR A 58 -10.85 16.41 -11.92
CA TYR A 58 -9.53 17.01 -11.71
C TYR A 58 -8.45 16.00 -12.15
N PRO A 59 -8.12 15.95 -13.46
CA PRO A 59 -7.15 15.00 -13.98
C PRO A 59 -5.80 15.06 -13.24
N ALA A 60 -5.22 13.89 -12.97
CA ALA A 60 -3.96 13.73 -12.23
C ALA A 60 -3.98 14.25 -10.78
N GLN A 61 -5.16 14.47 -10.20
CA GLN A 61 -5.30 14.95 -8.82
C GLN A 61 -6.21 14.05 -7.99
N VAL A 62 -5.83 13.87 -6.72
CA VAL A 62 -6.61 13.13 -5.72
C VAL A 62 -6.66 13.98 -4.45
N PHE A 63 -7.84 14.08 -3.83
CA PHE A 63 -8.08 14.90 -2.65
C PHE A 63 -8.78 14.08 -1.56
N ASN A 64 -8.48 14.34 -0.29
CA ASN A 64 -9.18 13.76 0.87
C ASN A 64 -10.13 14.75 1.58
N ASN A 65 -10.33 15.94 1.02
CA ASN A 65 -11.19 16.96 1.59
C ASN A 65 -11.91 17.74 0.49
N GLU A 66 -13.10 18.22 0.81
CA GLU A 66 -14.00 18.94 -0.13
C GLU A 66 -13.40 20.23 -0.68
N ASN A 67 -12.57 20.92 0.11
CA ASN A 67 -11.95 22.18 -0.28
C ASN A 67 -10.75 22.01 -1.21
N HIS A 68 -10.38 20.77 -1.57
CA HIS A 68 -9.27 20.44 -2.48
C HIS A 68 -7.94 21.13 -2.13
N LYS A 69 -7.68 21.36 -0.83
CA LYS A 69 -6.53 22.14 -0.36
C LYS A 69 -5.17 21.48 -0.65
N LEU A 70 -5.16 20.17 -0.85
CA LEU A 70 -3.94 19.38 -1.01
C LEU A 70 -4.16 18.27 -2.04
N ASN A 71 -3.50 18.38 -3.20
CA ASN A 71 -3.39 17.25 -4.12
C ASN A 71 -2.50 16.17 -3.49
N LEU A 72 -3.08 15.01 -3.24
CA LEU A 72 -2.45 13.86 -2.63
C LEU A 72 -1.60 13.06 -3.62
N TYR A 73 -1.97 13.03 -4.89
CA TYR A 73 -1.23 12.35 -5.95
C TYR A 73 0.04 13.14 -6.26
N GLY A 74 -0.10 14.38 -6.75
CA GLY A 74 1.04 15.26 -7.04
C GLY A 74 2.11 14.60 -7.93
N ASP A 75 3.31 15.19 -7.96
CA ASP A 75 4.38 14.72 -8.87
C ASP A 75 5.33 13.67 -8.24
N ASN A 76 5.21 13.43 -6.93
CA ASN A 76 6.22 12.71 -6.14
C ASN A 76 5.67 11.44 -5.48
N VAL A 77 4.64 10.82 -6.06
CA VAL A 77 4.12 9.52 -5.60
C VAL A 77 4.77 8.41 -6.41
N GLU A 78 5.55 7.58 -5.72
CA GLU A 78 6.11 6.35 -6.25
C GLU A 78 5.17 5.21 -5.91
N VAL A 79 4.52 4.65 -6.94
CA VAL A 79 3.64 3.49 -6.78
C VAL A 79 4.39 2.24 -7.22
N ASP A 80 4.65 1.34 -6.29
CA ASP A 80 5.38 0.10 -6.54
C ASP A 80 4.48 -0.92 -7.23
N TYR A 81 3.32 -1.20 -6.66
CA TYR A 81 2.36 -2.16 -7.22
C TYR A 81 1.12 -1.45 -7.73
N ARG A 82 0.83 -1.59 -9.03
CA ARG A 82 -0.28 -0.89 -9.70
C ARG A 82 -1.32 -1.88 -10.22
N GLY A 83 -2.59 -1.54 -10.05
CA GLY A 83 -3.69 -2.25 -10.69
C GLY A 83 -3.68 -3.75 -10.33
N TYR A 84 -3.57 -4.60 -11.35
CA TYR A 84 -3.58 -6.05 -11.20
C TYR A 84 -2.40 -6.62 -10.40
N GLU A 85 -1.32 -5.86 -10.23
CA GLU A 85 -0.21 -6.28 -9.36
C GLU A 85 -0.58 -6.24 -7.87
N VAL A 86 -1.67 -5.54 -7.49
CA VAL A 86 -2.16 -5.48 -6.11
C VAL A 86 -3.08 -6.66 -5.82
N ASN A 87 -2.49 -7.83 -5.67
CA ASN A 87 -3.18 -9.09 -5.33
C ASN A 87 -2.63 -9.66 -4.02
N VAL A 88 -3.33 -10.67 -3.48
CA VAL A 88 -2.95 -11.28 -2.19
C VAL A 88 -1.55 -11.88 -2.27
N GLU A 89 -1.22 -12.59 -3.35
CA GLU A 89 0.08 -13.24 -3.52
C GLU A 89 1.25 -12.25 -3.42
N ASN A 90 1.21 -11.15 -4.18
CA ASN A 90 2.26 -10.14 -4.17
C ASN A 90 2.39 -9.47 -2.80
N PHE A 91 1.27 -9.18 -2.14
CA PHE A 91 1.28 -8.65 -0.78
C PHE A 91 2.00 -9.58 0.20
N MET A 92 1.70 -10.89 0.14
CA MET A 92 2.33 -11.90 1.00
C MET A 92 3.82 -12.08 0.68
N ARG A 93 4.21 -12.03 -0.60
CA ARG A 93 5.61 -12.05 -1.04
C ARG A 93 6.40 -10.86 -0.50
N VAL A 94 5.80 -9.66 -0.53
CA VAL A 94 6.40 -8.44 0.07
C VAL A 94 6.67 -8.65 1.55
N LEU A 95 5.67 -9.06 2.33
CA LEU A 95 5.82 -9.21 3.77
C LEU A 95 6.84 -10.30 4.16
N THR A 96 6.81 -11.44 3.47
CA THR A 96 7.75 -12.54 3.74
C THR A 96 9.15 -12.29 3.17
N GLY A 97 9.28 -11.35 2.22
CA GLY A 97 10.50 -11.11 1.45
C GLY A 97 10.87 -12.28 0.51
N ARG A 98 9.90 -13.14 0.17
CA ARG A 98 10.09 -14.27 -0.75
C ARG A 98 9.80 -13.81 -2.18
N HIS A 99 10.83 -13.30 -2.83
CA HIS A 99 10.74 -12.76 -4.18
C HIS A 99 11.63 -13.55 -5.15
N GLU A 100 11.19 -13.64 -6.41
CA GLU A 100 12.05 -14.07 -7.51
C GLU A 100 13.21 -13.07 -7.69
N THR A 101 14.34 -13.56 -8.19
CA THR A 101 15.56 -12.75 -8.38
C THR A 101 15.34 -11.54 -9.29
N ALA A 102 14.41 -11.62 -10.24
CA ALA A 102 14.06 -10.57 -11.18
C ALA A 102 13.24 -9.41 -10.58
N VAL A 103 12.61 -9.59 -9.41
CA VAL A 103 11.78 -8.53 -8.80
C VAL A 103 12.64 -7.31 -8.45
N PRO A 104 12.33 -6.09 -8.90
CA PRO A 104 13.14 -4.90 -8.59
C PRO A 104 13.28 -4.64 -7.09
N ARG A 105 14.40 -3.99 -6.67
CA ARG A 105 14.65 -3.67 -5.26
C ARG A 105 13.54 -2.79 -4.64
N SER A 106 13.00 -1.84 -5.40
CA SER A 106 11.90 -0.96 -4.95
C SER A 106 10.63 -1.72 -4.60
N LYS A 107 10.43 -2.91 -5.17
CA LYS A 107 9.28 -3.80 -4.91
C LYS A 107 9.51 -4.77 -3.74
N ARG A 108 10.55 -4.58 -2.92
CA ARG A 108 10.91 -5.54 -1.84
C ARG A 108 10.94 -4.84 -0.49
N LEU A 109 10.32 -5.46 0.51
CA LEU A 109 10.50 -5.08 1.91
C LEU A 109 11.83 -5.65 2.43
N LEU A 110 12.85 -4.80 2.53
CA LEU A 110 14.20 -5.20 2.94
C LEU A 110 14.46 -4.89 4.42
N SER A 111 13.49 -5.24 5.27
CA SER A 111 13.59 -5.11 6.72
C SER A 111 14.51 -6.16 7.34
N ASP A 112 14.98 -5.87 8.53
CA ASP A 112 15.84 -6.70 9.39
C ASP A 112 15.36 -6.66 10.86
N GLU A 113 16.09 -7.34 11.75
CA GLU A 113 15.84 -7.39 13.20
C GLU A 113 15.72 -6.02 13.89
N GLY A 114 16.34 -4.97 13.33
CA GLY A 114 16.30 -3.61 13.86
C GLY A 114 15.20 -2.74 13.24
N SER A 115 14.39 -3.29 12.33
CA SER A 115 13.39 -2.54 11.57
C SER A 115 12.06 -2.39 12.31
N HIS A 116 11.43 -1.22 12.17
CA HIS A 116 10.06 -0.98 12.58
C HIS A 116 9.18 -0.84 11.34
N ILE A 117 8.14 -1.66 11.24
CA ILE A 117 7.30 -1.72 10.04
C ILE A 117 5.90 -1.20 10.39
N LEU A 118 5.46 -0.15 9.69
CA LEU A 118 4.07 0.28 9.67
C LEU A 118 3.35 -0.42 8.51
N LEU A 119 2.45 -1.34 8.83
CA LEU A 119 1.52 -1.91 7.84
C LEU A 119 0.18 -1.18 7.92
N TYR A 120 -0.24 -0.56 6.80
CA TYR A 120 -1.54 0.06 6.65
C TYR A 120 -2.27 -0.49 5.43
N MET A 121 -3.51 -0.93 5.65
CA MET A 121 -4.36 -1.47 4.61
C MET A 121 -5.72 -0.79 4.67
N THR A 122 -6.27 -0.42 3.52
CA THR A 122 -7.62 0.14 3.42
C THR A 122 -8.35 -0.45 2.23
N GLY A 123 -9.58 -0.86 2.48
CA GLY A 123 -10.44 -1.55 1.53
C GLY A 123 -11.73 -1.99 2.19
N HIS A 124 -12.45 -2.89 1.52
CA HIS A 124 -13.61 -3.55 2.09
C HIS A 124 -13.20 -4.81 2.82
N GLY A 125 -13.78 -5.05 3.99
CA GLY A 125 -13.61 -6.29 4.73
C GLY A 125 -14.95 -6.84 5.19
N GLY A 126 -14.91 -8.06 5.70
CA GLY A 126 -16.03 -8.72 6.36
C GLY A 126 -15.54 -9.51 7.55
N ASP A 127 -16.33 -10.50 7.97
CA ASP A 127 -15.90 -11.41 9.03
C ASP A 127 -14.67 -12.18 8.56
N GLU A 128 -13.56 -12.02 9.27
CA GLU A 128 -12.29 -12.72 9.02
C GLU A 128 -11.61 -12.48 7.65
N PHE A 129 -12.02 -11.51 6.84
CA PHE A 129 -11.33 -11.22 5.56
C PHE A 129 -11.23 -9.74 5.20
N LEU A 130 -10.24 -9.42 4.35
CA LEU A 130 -10.12 -8.16 3.60
C LEU A 130 -10.10 -8.45 2.09
N LYS A 131 -10.98 -7.79 1.33
CA LYS A 131 -11.05 -7.96 -0.14
C LYS A 131 -9.94 -7.25 -0.88
N PHE A 132 -9.39 -7.94 -1.89
CA PHE A 132 -8.47 -7.43 -2.89
C PHE A 132 -9.13 -7.42 -4.27
N GLN A 133 -9.05 -6.27 -4.95
CA GLN A 133 -9.55 -6.05 -6.31
C GLN A 133 -11.01 -6.44 -6.59
N ASP A 134 -11.84 -6.56 -5.54
CA ASP A 134 -13.24 -7.01 -5.60
C ASP A 134 -13.45 -8.51 -5.91
N SER A 135 -12.39 -9.28 -6.12
CA SER A 135 -12.45 -10.69 -6.52
C SER A 135 -11.70 -11.66 -5.61
N GLU A 136 -10.67 -11.18 -4.90
CA GLU A 136 -9.84 -11.98 -4.00
C GLU A 136 -10.08 -11.55 -2.55
N GLU A 137 -9.74 -12.44 -1.61
CA GLU A 137 -9.85 -12.19 -0.18
C GLU A 137 -8.56 -12.61 0.51
N LEU A 138 -7.99 -11.70 1.31
CA LEU A 138 -6.97 -12.03 2.30
C LEU A 138 -7.68 -12.45 3.58
N GLN A 139 -7.50 -13.69 4.00
CA GLN A 139 -8.11 -14.19 5.23
C GLN A 139 -7.28 -13.78 6.46
N SER A 140 -7.94 -13.72 7.61
CA SER A 140 -7.32 -13.38 8.89
C SER A 140 -6.19 -14.36 9.26
N HIS A 141 -6.37 -15.65 8.97
CA HIS A 141 -5.39 -16.70 9.22
C HIS A 141 -4.15 -16.55 8.31
N ASP A 142 -4.34 -16.20 7.03
CA ASP A 142 -3.24 -15.94 6.11
C ASP A 142 -2.36 -14.80 6.62
N LEU A 143 -2.98 -13.69 7.03
CA LEU A 143 -2.26 -12.54 7.57
C LEU A 143 -1.53 -12.90 8.88
N ALA A 144 -2.18 -13.66 9.77
CA ALA A 144 -1.55 -14.12 11.01
C ALA A 144 -0.32 -15.00 10.75
N ASP A 145 -0.42 -15.93 9.79
CA ASP A 145 0.67 -16.83 9.42
C ASP A 145 1.84 -16.08 8.79
N VAL A 146 1.58 -15.03 8.00
CA VAL A 146 2.66 -14.21 7.44
C VAL A 146 3.34 -13.36 8.50
N VAL A 147 2.61 -12.76 9.43
CA VAL A 147 3.22 -12.05 10.57
C VAL A 147 4.07 -13.00 11.41
N LYS A 148 3.62 -14.24 11.61
CA LYS A 148 4.42 -15.29 12.27
C LYS A 148 5.70 -15.61 11.49
N GLN A 149 5.62 -15.80 10.18
CA GLN A 149 6.80 -16.03 9.33
C GLN A 149 7.78 -14.84 9.33
N MET A 150 7.28 -13.60 9.34
CA MET A 150 8.12 -12.41 9.48
C MET A 150 8.90 -12.42 10.80
N LYS A 151 8.27 -12.90 11.88
CA LYS A 151 8.90 -13.03 13.18
C LYS A 151 9.95 -14.14 13.23
N GLU A 152 9.73 -15.27 12.56
CA GLU A 152 10.66 -16.43 12.55
C GLU A 152 11.89 -16.23 11.65
N LYS A 153 11.82 -15.30 10.70
CA LYS A 153 12.93 -14.95 9.79
C LYS A 153 14.09 -14.22 10.51
N HIS A 154 13.84 -13.77 11.74
CA HIS A 154 14.67 -12.95 12.60
C HIS A 154 14.67 -13.55 14.02
#